data_AF-A0A836W2E1-F1
#
_entry.id   AF-A0A836W2E1-F1
#
_cell.length_a   1.000
_cell.length_b   1.000
_cell.length_c   1.000
_cell.angle_alpha   90.00
_cell.angle_beta   90.00
_cell.angle_gamma   90.00
#
_symmetry.space_group_name_H-M   'P 1'
#
loop_
_entity.id
_entity.type
_entity.pdbx_description
1 polymer ?
#
loop_
_entity_poly.entity_id
_entity_poly.type
_entity_poly.pdbx_seq_one_letter_code
_entity_poly.pdbx_strand_id
1 'polypeptide(L)'
;MAREYHVSVNGTDANPGTAAKPLRTISQAARMAQPGDLVIVHTGTYREKVAPARGGLSDEKRIVYQAAEGEQVHIKGSEVIKGWKRVKGTVWQVTLPNGFFGDSNPYRDELHGDWFSPQGRVHHTGEVFLNGRSLFEVPTLEAVLDPKPLPRALDPQRSLFVWYCEADAKQTRIYANFQEHDPNKELVEITVRDSCFYPARPGVDYITVCGFELSQAATQWAPPTAEQIGLIGTHWSKGWVIENNIVHDSKCVGISLGKDRATGQNVWSNNPRKDGATHYNEVIFRALRAGWSKKKIGSHVVRNNVIYNCEQAGVVGSLGAVFSRIENNHIYDIWTKRQFAGAEIAGIKIHAAIDVVIRQNHIHNTGRGIWLDWMAQGTRVTRNLLYDNTTDDLFVEVNHGPFLVDNNMFLSPNSLRCWSQGGAWGHNLFNGRIEAFEEIDRCTPYHVPHSTWVAAVRSIHGGENRFYNNIFTRGYPELRTRRTGHGRRVRWLGYGLEAFNQTTYVVLASGNVYLKGAEPYMKEKGCRIHADFDPQVRIEQQEDRVVFLWRVNREVLDVATQLISTQLLGKTLFSNQGFENPDGSPLVIDRDFFGTPRDRNRPTPGPFEKIKAGRIPIAAWKGGR
;
A
#
# COMPACT_ATOMS: atom_id res chain seq x y z
N MET A 1 -9.47 28.17 23.80
CA MET A 1 -10.73 27.70 23.18
C MET A 1 -10.38 27.22 21.80
N ALA A 2 -10.92 26.08 21.37
CA ALA A 2 -10.81 25.61 19.99
C ALA A 2 -11.43 26.65 19.04
N ARG A 3 -10.78 26.92 17.92
CA ARG A 3 -11.27 27.82 16.87
C ARG A 3 -11.62 27.02 15.63
N GLU A 4 -12.61 27.55 14.89
CA GLU A 4 -12.99 27.07 13.58
C GLU A 4 -12.48 28.07 12.53
N TYR A 5 -11.73 27.58 11.55
CA TYR A 5 -11.30 28.33 10.38
C TYR A 5 -12.04 27.83 9.14
N HIS A 6 -12.59 28.75 8.37
CA HIS A 6 -13.23 28.48 7.09
C HIS A 6 -12.33 28.91 5.94
N VAL A 7 -12.20 28.05 4.94
CA VAL A 7 -11.42 28.29 3.72
C VAL A 7 -12.34 28.15 2.53
N SER A 8 -12.32 29.14 1.61
CA SER A 8 -13.10 29.13 0.38
C SER A 8 -12.31 29.75 -0.75
N VAL A 9 -12.45 29.22 -1.97
CA VAL A 9 -11.84 29.80 -3.19
C VAL A 9 -12.23 31.27 -3.45
N ASN A 10 -13.36 31.72 -2.90
CA ASN A 10 -13.85 33.10 -2.98
C ASN A 10 -13.39 33.99 -1.79
N GLY A 11 -12.63 33.43 -0.84
CA GLY A 11 -12.09 34.15 0.30
C GLY A 11 -10.85 34.98 -0.01
N THR A 12 -10.23 35.54 1.04
CA THR A 12 -8.92 36.21 0.97
C THR A 12 -8.11 35.87 2.22
N ASP A 13 -6.80 35.68 2.08
CA ASP A 13 -5.92 35.32 3.21
C ASP A 13 -5.69 36.47 4.20
N ALA A 14 -6.19 37.67 3.89
CA ALA A 14 -6.28 38.79 4.83
C ALA A 14 -7.49 38.68 5.78
N ASN A 15 -8.44 37.77 5.51
CA ASN A 15 -9.59 37.56 6.38
C ASN A 15 -9.20 36.84 7.69
N PRO A 16 -10.03 36.96 8.75
CA PRO A 16 -9.81 36.24 10.00
C PRO A 16 -10.08 34.73 9.91
N GLY A 17 -10.68 34.24 8.82
CA GLY A 17 -11.03 32.83 8.64
C GLY A 17 -12.33 32.40 9.31
N THR A 18 -13.24 33.33 9.59
CA THR A 18 -14.61 32.99 10.05
C THR A 18 -15.49 32.55 8.87
N ALA A 19 -16.60 31.85 9.11
CA ALA A 19 -17.56 31.49 8.04
C ALA A 19 -17.99 32.69 7.16
N ALA A 20 -18.25 33.86 7.76
CA ALA A 20 -18.65 35.07 7.03
C ALA A 20 -17.49 35.76 6.27
N LYS A 21 -16.24 35.48 6.66
CA LYS A 21 -15.02 36.03 6.07
C LYS A 21 -13.96 34.92 6.02
N PRO A 22 -14.08 33.97 5.07
CA PRO A 22 -13.20 32.82 4.99
C PRO A 22 -11.83 33.21 4.44
N LEU A 23 -10.81 32.42 4.79
CA LEU A 23 -9.49 32.45 4.16
C LEU A 23 -9.61 31.97 2.71
N ARG A 24 -8.60 32.26 1.88
CA ARG A 24 -8.55 31.77 0.49
C ARG A 24 -7.84 30.44 0.37
N THR A 25 -6.75 30.25 1.11
CA THR A 25 -5.89 29.07 0.98
C THR A 25 -5.94 28.19 2.21
N ILE A 26 -5.79 26.88 1.99
CA ILE A 26 -5.68 25.91 3.07
C ILE A 26 -4.35 26.12 3.80
N SER A 27 -3.29 26.49 3.08
CA SER A 27 -1.98 26.82 3.64
C SER A 27 -2.03 27.98 4.64
N GLN A 28 -2.84 29.01 4.40
CA GLN A 28 -2.96 30.10 5.38
C GLN A 28 -3.64 29.62 6.67
N ALA A 29 -4.71 28.82 6.55
CA ALA A 29 -5.34 28.21 7.72
C ALA A 29 -4.36 27.30 8.48
N ALA A 30 -3.55 26.52 7.75
CA ALA A 30 -2.56 25.61 8.31
C ALA A 30 -1.41 26.31 9.06
N ARG A 31 -1.13 27.58 8.75
CA ARG A 31 -0.18 28.42 9.51
C ARG A 31 -0.80 28.94 10.81
N MET A 32 -2.09 29.28 10.77
CA MET A 32 -2.84 29.90 11.86
C MET A 32 -3.31 28.89 12.92
N ALA A 33 -3.72 27.69 12.49
CA ALA A 33 -4.32 26.67 13.34
C ALA A 33 -3.42 26.26 14.51
N GLN A 34 -4.05 26.09 15.68
CA GLN A 34 -3.47 25.63 16.94
C GLN A 34 -4.02 24.26 17.34
N PRO A 35 -3.35 23.53 18.25
CA PRO A 35 -3.89 22.28 18.81
C PRO A 35 -5.34 22.42 19.33
N GLY A 36 -6.23 21.57 18.81
CA GLY A 36 -7.67 21.59 19.10
C GLY A 36 -8.51 22.35 18.07
N ASP A 37 -7.90 23.07 17.13
CA ASP A 37 -8.63 23.82 16.10
C ASP A 37 -9.12 22.93 14.96
N LEU A 38 -10.18 23.40 14.31
CA LEU A 38 -10.82 22.80 13.15
C LEU A 38 -10.67 23.73 11.94
N VAL A 39 -10.25 23.18 10.81
CA VAL A 39 -10.19 23.86 9.50
C VAL A 39 -11.22 23.20 8.58
N ILE A 40 -12.28 23.94 8.28
CA ILE A 40 -13.36 23.58 7.36
C ILE A 40 -13.05 24.19 6.00
N VAL A 41 -12.93 23.34 4.98
CA VAL A 41 -12.64 23.77 3.61
C VAL A 41 -13.90 23.59 2.77
N HIS A 42 -14.32 24.66 2.10
CA HIS A 42 -15.49 24.67 1.23
C HIS A 42 -15.13 24.29 -0.21
N THR A 43 -16.16 23.90 -0.97
CA THR A 43 -16.11 23.42 -2.35
C THR A 43 -15.16 24.23 -3.21
N GLY A 44 -14.30 23.52 -3.95
CA GLY A 44 -13.38 24.14 -4.89
C GLY A 44 -12.12 23.32 -5.13
N THR A 45 -11.30 23.83 -6.06
CA THR A 45 -10.00 23.24 -6.39
C THR A 45 -8.88 24.11 -5.86
N TYR A 46 -8.12 23.58 -4.90
CA TYR A 46 -7.00 24.21 -4.23
C TYR A 46 -5.70 23.64 -4.81
N ARG A 47 -4.99 24.45 -5.60
CA ARG A 47 -3.75 24.07 -6.29
C ARG A 47 -2.53 24.48 -5.46
N GLU A 48 -2.32 23.77 -4.35
CA GLU A 48 -1.31 24.11 -3.36
C GLU A 48 -0.69 22.86 -2.72
N LYS A 49 0.46 23.04 -2.06
CA LYS A 49 1.07 22.05 -1.17
C LYS A 49 0.82 22.50 0.27
N VAL A 50 -0.13 21.87 0.94
CA VAL A 50 -0.46 22.16 2.34
C VAL A 50 0.59 21.56 3.26
N ALA A 51 1.26 22.40 4.03
CA ALA A 51 2.25 21.99 5.02
C ALA A 51 1.88 22.57 6.40
N PRO A 52 1.21 21.80 7.27
CA PRO A 52 0.87 22.27 8.61
C PRO A 52 2.10 22.76 9.37
N ALA A 53 2.03 23.97 9.91
CA ALA A 53 3.17 24.57 10.62
C ALA A 53 3.45 23.90 11.98
N ARG A 54 2.42 23.27 12.55
CA ARG A 54 2.45 22.61 13.86
C ARG A 54 1.46 21.45 13.92
N GLY A 55 1.70 20.53 14.85
CA GLY A 55 0.83 19.41 15.15
C GLY A 55 -0.15 19.71 16.28
N GLY A 56 -1.07 18.78 16.51
CA GLY A 56 -1.82 18.68 17.76
C GLY A 56 -0.95 18.20 18.93
N LEU A 57 -1.55 18.10 20.12
CA LEU A 57 -0.84 17.71 21.36
C LEU A 57 -1.19 16.30 21.85
N SER A 58 -2.38 15.81 21.49
CA SER A 58 -2.90 14.49 21.84
C SER A 58 -4.06 14.13 20.91
N ASP A 59 -4.63 12.94 21.09
CA ASP A 59 -5.82 12.51 20.36
C ASP A 59 -7.04 13.42 20.60
N GLU A 60 -7.16 14.03 21.78
CA GLU A 60 -8.23 14.96 22.15
C GLU A 60 -7.96 16.39 21.66
N LYS A 61 -6.71 16.71 21.31
CA LYS A 61 -6.27 18.06 20.89
C LYS A 61 -5.57 17.99 19.53
N ARG A 62 -6.23 17.32 18.59
CA ARG A 62 -5.83 17.25 17.18
C ARG A 62 -5.98 18.61 16.50
N ILE A 63 -5.26 18.80 15.39
CA ILE A 63 -5.65 19.82 14.41
C ILE A 63 -6.36 19.08 13.28
N VAL A 64 -7.62 19.44 13.04
CA VAL A 64 -8.46 18.73 12.07
C VAL A 64 -8.59 19.59 10.82
N TYR A 65 -8.27 19.02 9.67
CA TYR A 65 -8.55 19.58 8.35
C TYR A 65 -9.64 18.70 7.73
N GLN A 66 -10.77 19.30 7.38
CA GLN A 66 -11.86 18.56 6.75
C GLN A 66 -12.52 19.35 5.64
N ALA A 67 -13.00 18.64 4.62
CA ALA A 67 -14.00 19.20 3.72
C ALA A 67 -15.28 19.52 4.50
N ALA A 68 -15.97 20.59 4.10
CA ALA A 68 -17.30 20.88 4.59
C ALA A 68 -18.28 19.74 4.24
N GLU A 69 -19.29 19.54 5.09
CA GLU A 69 -20.22 18.42 4.94
C GLU A 69 -20.95 18.46 3.59
N GLY A 70 -20.89 17.37 2.83
CA GLY A 70 -21.50 17.25 1.51
C GLY A 70 -20.81 18.04 0.39
N GLU A 71 -19.71 18.73 0.69
CA GLU A 71 -18.97 19.56 -0.28
C GLU A 71 -17.79 18.78 -0.90
N GLN A 72 -17.51 19.05 -2.18
CA GLN A 72 -16.39 18.43 -2.90
C GLN A 72 -15.18 19.36 -2.91
N VAL A 73 -14.10 18.93 -2.26
CA VAL A 73 -12.86 19.72 -2.14
C VAL A 73 -11.72 18.96 -2.79
N HIS A 74 -11.12 19.56 -3.82
CA HIS A 74 -9.97 19.00 -4.53
C HIS A 74 -8.69 19.72 -4.09
N ILE A 75 -7.67 18.98 -3.66
CA ILE A 75 -6.31 19.49 -3.44
C ILE A 75 -5.41 18.90 -4.51
N LYS A 76 -4.84 19.75 -5.38
CA LYS A 76 -4.10 19.29 -6.56
C LYS A 76 -2.63 19.73 -6.58
N GLY A 77 -1.75 18.76 -6.85
CA GLY A 77 -0.33 19.01 -7.12
C GLY A 77 -0.05 19.57 -8.53
N SER A 78 -1.08 19.77 -9.35
CA SER A 78 -0.98 20.17 -10.76
C SER A 78 -1.52 21.57 -11.07
N GLU A 79 -1.15 22.08 -12.23
CA GLU A 79 -1.70 23.31 -12.82
C GLU A 79 -2.38 23.05 -14.15
N VAL A 80 -3.42 23.85 -14.47
CA VAL A 80 -4.07 23.83 -15.78
C VAL A 80 -3.18 24.55 -16.79
N ILE A 81 -2.90 23.90 -17.92
CA ILE A 81 -2.05 24.47 -18.96
C ILE A 81 -2.85 24.72 -20.23
N LYS A 82 -2.77 25.96 -20.71
CA LYS A 82 -3.29 26.43 -22.00
C LYS A 82 -2.14 27.03 -22.82
N GLY A 83 -2.42 27.40 -24.07
CA GLY A 83 -1.41 27.97 -24.97
C GLY A 83 -0.53 26.91 -25.64
N TRP A 84 -1.00 25.67 -25.70
CA TRP A 84 -0.36 24.60 -26.45
C TRP A 84 -0.32 24.96 -27.94
N LYS A 85 0.84 24.85 -28.57
CA LYS A 85 1.06 25.08 -29.99
C LYS A 85 1.15 23.76 -30.72
N ARG A 86 0.36 23.58 -31.77
CA ARG A 86 0.42 22.36 -32.60
C ARG A 86 1.78 22.28 -33.29
N VAL A 87 2.45 21.14 -33.14
CA VAL A 87 3.76 20.86 -33.78
C VAL A 87 3.51 20.12 -35.10
N LYS A 88 2.84 18.97 -35.04
CA LYS A 88 2.52 18.14 -36.21
C LYS A 88 1.39 17.16 -35.86
N GLY A 89 0.39 17.04 -36.73
CA GLY A 89 -0.73 16.11 -36.54
C GLY A 89 -1.40 16.32 -35.18
N THR A 90 -1.37 15.29 -34.34
CA THR A 90 -1.96 15.24 -32.99
C THR A 90 -0.98 15.65 -31.87
N VAL A 91 0.23 16.09 -32.23
CA VAL A 91 1.27 16.49 -31.29
C VAL A 91 1.29 17.99 -31.08
N TRP A 92 1.36 18.38 -29.82
CA TRP A 92 1.36 19.76 -29.34
C TRP A 92 2.52 20.00 -28.39
N GLN A 93 2.93 21.26 -28.27
CA GLN A 93 4.02 21.70 -27.40
C GLN A 93 3.58 22.89 -26.55
N VAL A 94 4.04 22.95 -25.30
CA VAL A 94 4.04 24.16 -24.48
C VAL A 94 5.46 24.43 -23.98
N THR A 95 5.79 25.72 -23.76
CA THR A 95 7.05 26.14 -23.16
C THR A 95 6.75 27.01 -21.95
N LEU A 96 7.32 26.66 -20.80
CA LEU A 96 7.13 27.36 -19.53
C LEU A 96 8.49 27.83 -18.97
N PRO A 97 8.59 29.02 -18.39
CA PRO A 97 9.80 29.43 -17.68
C PRO A 97 10.00 28.54 -16.45
N ASN A 98 11.25 28.20 -16.10
CA ASN A 98 11.53 27.33 -14.94
C ASN A 98 11.02 27.91 -13.62
N GLY A 99 10.91 29.24 -13.51
CA GLY A 99 10.30 29.91 -12.35
C GLY A 99 8.83 29.54 -12.11
N PHE A 100 8.15 28.96 -13.09
CA PHE A 100 6.79 28.40 -12.93
C PHE A 100 6.74 27.26 -11.91
N PHE A 101 7.81 26.47 -11.81
CA PHE A 101 7.86 25.29 -10.92
C PHE A 101 8.41 25.61 -9.52
N GLY A 102 8.98 26.80 -9.32
CA GLY A 102 9.62 27.17 -8.05
C GLY A 102 10.93 26.40 -7.84
N ASP A 103 11.10 25.81 -6.65
CA ASP A 103 12.37 25.21 -6.21
C ASP A 103 12.63 23.79 -6.77
N SER A 104 11.59 23.10 -7.24
CA SER A 104 11.66 21.74 -7.81
C SER A 104 10.92 21.72 -9.14
N ASN A 105 11.47 21.03 -10.14
CA ASN A 105 10.89 20.95 -11.46
C ASN A 105 10.66 19.49 -11.85
N PRO A 106 9.41 19.01 -11.84
CA PRO A 106 9.11 17.61 -12.13
C PRO A 106 9.57 17.12 -13.51
N TYR A 107 9.82 18.01 -14.45
CA TYR A 107 10.30 17.69 -15.81
C TYR A 107 11.83 17.72 -15.94
N ARG A 108 12.53 17.92 -14.81
CA ARG A 108 13.98 17.78 -14.66
C ARG A 108 14.33 16.76 -13.58
N ASP A 109 13.49 16.63 -12.57
CA ASP A 109 13.72 15.76 -11.42
C ASP A 109 13.48 14.29 -11.84
N GLU A 110 14.56 13.55 -12.03
CA GLU A 110 14.54 12.14 -12.43
C GLU A 110 14.01 11.22 -11.32
N LEU A 111 13.31 10.15 -11.71
CA LEU A 111 13.07 9.02 -10.82
C LEU A 111 14.34 8.19 -10.71
N HIS A 112 14.86 8.10 -9.49
CA HIS A 112 15.99 7.28 -9.14
C HIS A 112 15.92 6.90 -7.66
N GLY A 113 16.73 5.92 -7.25
CA GLY A 113 16.91 5.57 -5.85
C GLY A 113 17.19 4.09 -5.66
N ASP A 114 17.36 3.71 -4.40
CA ASP A 114 17.66 2.33 -4.04
C ASP A 114 16.54 1.38 -4.54
N TRP A 115 16.92 0.24 -5.11
CA TRP A 115 16.01 -0.76 -5.69
C TRP A 115 15.07 -0.29 -6.81
N PHE A 116 15.30 0.90 -7.37
CA PHE A 116 14.61 1.36 -8.57
C PHE A 116 15.09 0.62 -9.83
N SER A 117 14.17 0.24 -10.71
CA SER A 117 14.47 -0.36 -12.01
C SER A 117 13.96 0.54 -13.13
N PRO A 118 14.85 1.27 -13.83
CA PRO A 118 14.47 2.28 -14.84
C PRO A 118 13.95 1.67 -16.15
N GLN A 119 14.01 0.34 -16.31
CA GLN A 119 13.54 -0.34 -17.53
C GLN A 119 14.21 0.21 -18.81
N GLY A 120 15.49 0.57 -18.73
CA GLY A 120 16.32 0.97 -19.87
C GLY A 120 16.22 2.43 -20.30
N ARG A 121 15.50 3.30 -19.57
CA ARG A 121 15.42 4.73 -19.85
C ARG A 121 15.33 5.59 -18.59
N VAL A 122 15.62 6.88 -18.73
CA VAL A 122 15.31 7.88 -17.69
C VAL A 122 13.79 8.07 -17.61
N HIS A 123 13.30 8.30 -16.40
CA HIS A 123 11.93 8.73 -16.12
C HIS A 123 12.00 9.98 -15.26
N HIS A 124 11.02 10.86 -15.38
CA HIS A 124 10.93 12.05 -14.55
C HIS A 124 9.76 11.96 -13.59
N THR A 125 9.77 12.77 -12.54
CA THR A 125 8.65 12.84 -11.58
C THR A 125 7.40 13.48 -12.18
N GLY A 126 7.53 14.19 -13.30
CA GLY A 126 6.45 14.85 -14.02
C GLY A 126 5.40 13.92 -14.61
N GLU A 127 4.19 14.43 -14.80
CA GLU A 127 3.10 13.83 -15.56
C GLU A 127 2.28 14.89 -16.32
N VAL A 128 1.68 14.48 -17.43
CA VAL A 128 0.70 15.26 -18.19
C VAL A 128 -0.64 14.55 -18.11
N PHE A 129 -1.73 15.30 -17.94
CA PHE A 129 -3.09 14.77 -17.83
C PHE A 129 -3.98 15.35 -18.92
N LEU A 130 -4.85 14.53 -19.47
CA LEU A 130 -5.94 14.92 -20.35
C LEU A 130 -7.26 14.49 -19.71
N ASN A 131 -8.13 15.45 -19.39
CA ASN A 131 -9.43 15.23 -18.76
C ASN A 131 -9.35 14.30 -17.52
N GLY A 132 -8.38 14.61 -16.66
CA GLY A 132 -8.12 13.86 -15.41
C GLY A 132 -7.33 12.56 -15.58
N ARG A 133 -7.04 12.11 -16.81
CA ARG A 133 -6.28 10.87 -17.05
C ARG A 133 -4.84 11.16 -17.43
N SER A 134 -3.90 10.57 -16.72
CA SER A 134 -2.47 10.74 -17.02
C SER A 134 -2.06 10.08 -18.35
N LEU A 135 -1.00 10.63 -18.95
CA LEU A 135 -0.34 10.17 -20.17
C LEU A 135 0.87 9.29 -19.83
N PHE A 136 1.55 8.75 -20.85
CA PHE A 136 2.77 7.95 -20.71
C PHE A 136 3.99 8.77 -21.13
N GLU A 137 5.03 8.75 -20.33
CA GLU A 137 6.31 9.35 -20.66
C GLU A 137 7.05 8.49 -21.69
N VAL A 138 7.58 9.12 -22.74
CA VAL A 138 8.43 8.47 -23.75
C VAL A 138 9.78 9.17 -23.84
N PRO A 139 10.86 8.46 -24.22
CA PRO A 139 12.22 8.97 -24.07
C PRO A 139 12.64 10.00 -25.12
N THR A 140 11.90 10.14 -26.23
CA THR A 140 12.27 11.05 -27.32
C THR A 140 11.05 11.72 -27.97
N LEU A 141 11.27 12.83 -28.66
CA LEU A 141 10.24 13.52 -29.42
C LEU A 141 9.68 12.66 -30.57
N GLU A 142 10.52 11.83 -31.20
CA GLU A 142 10.09 10.90 -32.25
C GLU A 142 9.05 9.91 -31.72
N ALA A 143 9.22 9.42 -30.49
CA ALA A 143 8.25 8.54 -29.85
C ALA A 143 6.93 9.26 -29.49
N VAL A 144 6.92 10.59 -29.37
CA VAL A 144 5.68 11.38 -29.28
C VAL A 144 5.00 11.51 -30.63
N LEU A 145 5.78 11.68 -31.70
CA LEU A 145 5.28 11.81 -33.07
C LEU A 145 4.68 10.51 -33.61
N ASP A 146 5.22 9.35 -33.23
CA ASP A 146 4.75 8.02 -33.64
C ASP A 146 4.70 7.05 -32.43
N PRO A 147 3.73 7.21 -31.51
CA PRO A 147 3.65 6.40 -30.30
C PRO A 147 3.31 4.95 -30.62
N LYS A 148 3.89 4.03 -29.85
CA LYS A 148 3.59 2.59 -29.91
C LYS A 148 2.95 2.11 -28.62
N PRO A 149 2.01 1.15 -28.67
CA PRO A 149 1.45 0.52 -27.48
C PRO A 149 2.56 -0.09 -26.62
N LEU A 150 2.50 0.08 -25.31
CA LEU A 150 3.39 -0.52 -24.32
C LEU A 150 2.76 -1.85 -23.89
N PRO A 151 3.24 -3.01 -24.38
CA PRO A 151 2.51 -4.26 -24.21
C PRO A 151 2.37 -4.72 -22.76
N ARG A 152 3.29 -4.27 -21.90
CA ARG A 152 3.27 -4.62 -20.48
C ARG A 152 2.31 -3.78 -19.66
N ALA A 153 1.88 -2.61 -20.13
CA ALA A 153 0.90 -1.78 -19.44
C ALA A 153 -0.42 -2.56 -19.30
N LEU A 154 -1.19 -2.26 -18.26
CA LEU A 154 -2.49 -2.89 -18.08
C LEU A 154 -3.44 -2.57 -19.24
N ASP A 155 -3.43 -1.32 -19.70
CA ASP A 155 -4.11 -0.87 -20.92
C ASP A 155 -3.06 -0.39 -21.95
N PRO A 156 -2.66 -1.27 -22.90
CA PRO A 156 -1.71 -0.91 -23.94
C PRO A 156 -2.21 0.16 -24.91
N GLN A 157 -3.52 0.32 -25.11
CA GLN A 157 -4.05 1.36 -26.01
C GLN A 157 -3.93 2.73 -25.35
N ARG A 158 -4.16 2.80 -24.04
CA ARG A 158 -3.98 4.04 -23.29
C ARG A 158 -2.55 4.58 -23.36
N SER A 159 -1.55 3.71 -23.56
CA SER A 159 -0.16 4.12 -23.69
C SER A 159 0.18 4.82 -25.01
N LEU A 160 -0.80 5.02 -25.92
CA LEU A 160 -0.62 5.86 -27.11
C LEU A 160 -0.73 7.36 -26.80
N PHE A 161 -1.32 7.73 -25.67
CA PHE A 161 -1.34 9.10 -25.21
C PHE A 161 -0.05 9.38 -24.45
N VAL A 162 0.91 10.02 -25.12
CA VAL A 162 2.29 10.11 -24.65
C VAL A 162 2.78 11.55 -24.51
N TRP A 163 3.80 11.75 -23.68
CA TRP A 163 4.48 13.02 -23.51
C TRP A 163 6.00 12.84 -23.38
N TYR A 164 6.74 13.90 -23.70
CA TYR A 164 8.19 14.04 -23.57
C TYR A 164 8.51 15.48 -23.15
N CYS A 165 9.64 15.71 -22.47
CA CYS A 165 10.06 17.05 -22.10
C CYS A 165 11.53 17.32 -22.37
N GLU A 166 11.84 18.61 -22.56
CA GLU A 166 13.20 19.14 -22.62
C GLU A 166 13.28 20.31 -21.64
N ALA A 167 14.11 20.20 -20.61
CA ALA A 167 14.35 21.28 -19.66
C ALA A 167 15.78 21.80 -19.81
N ASP A 168 15.92 23.09 -20.12
CA ASP A 168 17.20 23.80 -20.10
C ASP A 168 17.32 24.66 -18.83
N ALA A 169 18.38 25.47 -18.72
CA ALA A 169 18.61 26.31 -17.54
C ALA A 169 17.51 27.38 -17.30
N LYS A 170 16.76 27.76 -18.34
CA LYS A 170 15.79 28.87 -18.31
C LYS A 170 14.34 28.41 -18.43
N GLN A 171 14.07 27.36 -19.21
CA GLN A 171 12.71 26.95 -19.56
C GLN A 171 12.56 25.44 -19.66
N THR A 172 11.31 24.99 -19.55
CA THR A 172 10.88 23.62 -19.76
C THR A 172 9.92 23.58 -20.94
N ARG A 173 10.20 22.73 -21.92
CA ARG A 173 9.35 22.43 -23.05
C ARG A 173 8.72 21.07 -22.85
N ILE A 174 7.41 20.97 -23.02
CA ILE A 174 6.67 19.72 -22.92
C ILE A 174 5.97 19.48 -24.24
N TYR A 175 6.20 18.30 -24.81
CA TYR A 175 5.57 17.80 -26.02
C TYR A 175 4.60 16.69 -25.62
N ALA A 176 3.41 16.67 -26.19
CA ALA A 176 2.43 15.63 -25.92
C ALA A 176 1.59 15.29 -27.15
N ASN A 177 1.29 14.01 -27.32
CA ASN A 177 0.36 13.49 -28.30
C ASN A 177 -1.01 13.31 -27.65
N PHE A 178 -1.93 14.22 -27.95
CA PHE A 178 -3.29 14.22 -27.41
C PHE A 178 -4.28 13.45 -28.29
N GLN A 179 -3.79 12.70 -29.28
CA GLN A 179 -4.61 12.00 -30.26
C GLN A 179 -5.60 12.99 -30.92
N GLU A 180 -6.88 12.66 -30.99
CA GLU A 180 -7.91 13.50 -31.60
C GLU A 180 -8.18 14.82 -30.87
N HIS A 181 -7.69 14.98 -29.64
CA HIS A 181 -8.09 16.08 -28.76
C HIS A 181 -7.30 17.38 -28.97
N ASP A 182 -7.98 18.52 -28.81
CA ASP A 182 -7.37 19.85 -28.77
C ASP A 182 -7.08 20.25 -27.31
N PRO A 183 -5.80 20.28 -26.88
CA PRO A 183 -5.44 20.53 -25.49
C PRO A 183 -5.80 21.95 -25.00
N ASN A 184 -6.09 22.89 -25.90
CA ASN A 184 -6.56 24.22 -25.50
C ASN A 184 -8.07 24.26 -25.24
N LYS A 185 -8.84 23.30 -25.78
CA LYS A 185 -10.27 23.15 -25.53
C LYS A 185 -10.55 22.20 -24.36
N GLU A 186 -9.78 21.13 -24.25
CA GLU A 186 -9.88 20.15 -23.17
C GLU A 186 -9.26 20.64 -21.85
N LEU A 187 -9.52 19.91 -20.76
CA LEU A 187 -8.79 20.09 -19.50
C LEU A 187 -7.44 19.38 -19.57
N VAL A 188 -6.37 20.14 -19.81
CA VAL A 188 -5.01 19.64 -19.71
C VAL A 188 -4.34 20.18 -18.47
N GLU A 189 -3.79 19.26 -17.67
CA GLU A 189 -3.08 19.58 -16.43
C GLU A 189 -1.67 19.00 -16.49
N ILE A 190 -0.74 19.61 -15.76
CA ILE A 190 0.62 19.10 -15.60
C ILE A 190 0.99 19.12 -14.11
N THR A 191 1.71 18.12 -13.61
CA THR A 191 2.22 18.15 -12.23
C THR A 191 3.20 19.30 -12.04
N VAL A 192 3.12 19.97 -10.89
CA VAL A 192 4.05 21.03 -10.50
C VAL A 192 4.67 20.76 -9.13
N ARG A 193 3.89 20.22 -8.19
CA ARG A 193 4.28 20.01 -6.79
C ARG A 193 4.50 18.53 -6.51
N ASP A 194 5.44 18.25 -5.60
CA ASP A 194 5.81 16.90 -5.17
C ASP A 194 4.74 16.21 -4.29
N SER A 195 3.82 16.97 -3.71
CA SER A 195 2.82 16.52 -2.74
C SER A 195 1.67 17.52 -2.62
N CYS A 196 0.53 17.07 -2.10
CA CYS A 196 -0.65 17.89 -1.83
C CYS A 196 -0.74 18.26 -0.34
N PHE A 197 -0.47 17.30 0.56
CA PHE A 197 -0.56 17.52 2.00
C PHE A 197 0.59 16.81 2.72
N TYR A 198 1.67 17.53 3.00
CA TYR A 198 2.88 16.97 3.58
C TYR A 198 3.60 18.02 4.43
N PRO A 199 3.83 17.79 5.74
CA PRO A 199 4.54 18.73 6.60
C PRO A 199 5.94 19.05 6.07
N ALA A 200 6.40 20.29 6.24
CA ALA A 200 7.76 20.69 5.82
C ALA A 200 8.86 20.13 6.75
N ARG A 201 8.49 19.63 7.93
CA ARG A 201 9.41 19.07 8.93
C ARG A 201 8.80 17.88 9.66
N PRO A 202 9.63 17.00 10.24
CA PRO A 202 9.17 15.95 11.14
C PRO A 202 8.46 16.43 12.42
N GLY A 203 7.77 15.50 13.09
CA GLY A 203 7.17 15.73 14.41
C GLY A 203 6.01 16.72 14.41
N VAL A 204 5.24 16.76 13.33
CA VAL A 204 3.96 17.48 13.26
C VAL A 204 2.87 16.47 13.61
N ASP A 205 2.67 16.22 14.89
CA ASP A 205 1.85 15.11 15.39
C ASP A 205 0.34 15.41 15.35
N TYR A 206 -0.49 14.37 15.55
CA TYR A 206 -1.94 14.46 15.81
C TYR A 206 -2.70 15.37 14.83
N ILE A 207 -2.46 15.21 13.54
CA ILE A 207 -3.26 15.84 12.48
C ILE A 207 -4.36 14.87 12.04
N THR A 208 -5.55 15.39 11.78
CA THR A 208 -6.61 14.68 11.05
C THR A 208 -6.80 15.33 9.68
N VAL A 209 -6.84 14.52 8.62
CA VAL A 209 -7.14 14.96 7.25
C VAL A 209 -8.33 14.14 6.73
N CYS A 210 -9.46 14.80 6.50
CA CYS A 210 -10.74 14.14 6.26
C CYS A 210 -11.52 14.69 5.06
N GLY A 211 -12.05 13.82 4.20
CA GLY A 211 -13.08 14.20 3.22
C GLY A 211 -12.56 14.90 1.96
N PHE A 212 -11.26 14.89 1.68
CA PHE A 212 -10.69 15.55 0.51
C PHE A 212 -10.51 14.59 -0.67
N GLU A 213 -10.58 15.11 -1.89
CA GLU A 213 -9.96 14.49 -3.05
C GLU A 213 -8.56 15.11 -3.24
N LEU A 214 -7.50 14.33 -3.07
CA LEU A 214 -6.12 14.77 -3.27
C LEU A 214 -5.54 14.09 -4.52
N SER A 215 -5.02 14.86 -5.48
CA SER A 215 -4.57 14.27 -6.74
C SER A 215 -3.40 14.96 -7.44
N GLN A 216 -2.78 14.24 -8.38
CA GLN A 216 -1.84 14.76 -9.38
C GLN A 216 -0.55 15.35 -8.77
N ALA A 217 0.20 14.53 -8.03
CA ALA A 217 1.46 14.93 -7.39
C ALA A 217 2.70 14.24 -8.00
N ALA A 218 3.79 15.00 -8.15
CA ALA A 218 5.08 14.56 -8.67
C ALA A 218 5.96 13.92 -7.59
N THR A 219 5.45 12.90 -6.89
CA THR A 219 6.20 12.25 -5.79
C THR A 219 7.43 11.51 -6.32
N GLN A 220 8.52 11.53 -5.54
CA GLN A 220 9.73 10.76 -5.82
C GLN A 220 9.57 9.25 -5.54
N TRP A 221 10.50 8.44 -6.05
CA TRP A 221 10.65 7.03 -5.65
C TRP A 221 10.96 6.92 -4.15
N ALA A 222 10.27 6.02 -3.45
CA ALA A 222 10.22 5.98 -1.99
C ALA A 222 10.72 4.65 -1.38
N PRO A 223 12.01 4.29 -1.50
CA PRO A 223 12.59 3.10 -0.89
C PRO A 223 12.76 3.24 0.63
N PRO A 224 12.94 2.14 1.38
CA PRO A 224 13.02 2.18 2.84
C PRO A 224 14.25 2.89 3.38
N THR A 225 15.23 3.15 2.53
CA THR A 225 16.51 3.85 2.80
C THR A 225 16.48 5.33 2.44
N ALA A 226 15.34 5.86 1.99
CA ALA A 226 15.13 7.27 1.67
C ALA A 226 13.96 7.88 2.45
N GLU A 227 13.87 9.21 2.45
CA GLU A 227 12.62 9.89 2.80
C GLU A 227 11.52 9.42 1.84
N GLN A 228 10.39 9.01 2.40
CA GLN A 228 9.28 8.50 1.62
C GLN A 228 8.22 9.58 1.49
N ILE A 229 8.38 10.45 0.48
CA ILE A 229 7.39 11.49 0.18
C ILE A 229 6.23 10.84 -0.57
N GLY A 230 5.01 11.06 -0.08
CA GLY A 230 3.78 10.67 -0.75
C GLY A 230 2.96 11.90 -1.13
N LEU A 231 1.89 11.68 -1.89
CA LEU A 231 0.93 12.73 -2.25
C LEU A 231 0.30 13.34 -0.99
N ILE A 232 0.01 12.49 0.01
CA ILE A 232 -0.22 12.86 1.40
C ILE A 232 0.73 12.06 2.30
N GLY A 233 1.24 12.64 3.38
CA GLY A 233 2.07 11.88 4.31
C GLY A 233 2.29 12.50 5.67
N THR A 234 2.68 11.64 6.63
CA THR A 234 2.82 12.02 8.04
C THR A 234 4.16 12.66 8.36
N HIS A 235 5.15 12.50 7.47
CA HIS A 235 6.53 12.96 7.61
C HIS A 235 7.10 12.69 9.01
N TRP A 236 7.29 11.41 9.38
CA TRP A 236 7.96 11.02 10.62
C TRP A 236 7.37 11.69 11.88
N SER A 237 6.11 11.37 12.16
CA SER A 237 5.31 11.94 13.26
C SER A 237 4.49 10.85 13.97
N LYS A 238 3.61 11.26 14.88
CA LYS A 238 2.72 10.38 15.62
C LYS A 238 1.24 10.73 15.45
N GLY A 239 0.39 9.71 15.45
CA GLY A 239 -1.03 9.87 15.80
C GLY A 239 -1.91 10.49 14.72
N TRP A 240 -1.42 10.60 13.48
CA TRP A 240 -2.25 11.06 12.35
C TRP A 240 -3.47 10.18 12.10
N VAL A 241 -4.56 10.82 11.65
CA VAL A 241 -5.74 10.16 11.07
C VAL A 241 -5.90 10.67 9.64
N ILE A 242 -5.84 9.77 8.67
CA ILE A 242 -6.09 10.04 7.25
C ILE A 242 -7.34 9.25 6.88
N GLU A 243 -8.47 9.92 6.72
CA GLU A 243 -9.75 9.25 6.57
C GLU A 243 -10.72 9.85 5.55
N ASN A 244 -11.57 8.99 4.96
CA ASN A 244 -12.62 9.42 4.03
C ASN A 244 -12.09 10.27 2.87
N ASN A 245 -10.83 10.06 2.45
CA ASN A 245 -10.23 10.79 1.33
C ASN A 245 -10.25 9.94 0.05
N ILE A 246 -10.26 10.62 -1.09
CA ILE A 246 -9.95 10.03 -2.40
C ILE A 246 -8.53 10.47 -2.77
N VAL A 247 -7.60 9.54 -2.96
CA VAL A 247 -6.18 9.83 -3.22
C VAL A 247 -5.76 9.17 -4.53
N HIS A 248 -5.37 9.96 -5.53
CA HIS A 248 -5.04 9.37 -6.83
C HIS A 248 -4.06 10.15 -7.70
N ASP A 249 -3.60 9.50 -8.77
CA ASP A 249 -2.71 10.11 -9.77
C ASP A 249 -1.40 10.63 -9.15
N SER A 250 -0.78 9.81 -8.29
CA SER A 250 0.55 10.07 -7.76
C SER A 250 1.61 9.39 -8.62
N LYS A 251 2.71 10.11 -8.94
CA LYS A 251 3.79 9.53 -9.75
C LYS A 251 4.39 8.27 -9.12
N CYS A 252 4.42 8.21 -7.79
CA CYS A 252 4.89 7.03 -7.06
C CYS A 252 3.90 6.66 -5.97
N VAL A 253 3.83 7.43 -4.88
CA VAL A 253 3.14 7.01 -3.64
C VAL A 253 1.90 7.86 -3.36
N GLY A 254 0.77 7.21 -3.10
CA GLY A 254 -0.44 7.88 -2.61
C GLY A 254 -0.27 8.40 -1.18
N ILE A 255 -0.32 7.49 -0.20
CA ILE A 255 -0.20 7.80 1.23
C ILE A 255 1.15 7.32 1.77
N SER A 256 1.91 8.20 2.42
CA SER A 256 3.15 7.83 3.11
C SER A 256 3.05 7.94 4.63
N LEU A 257 3.39 6.84 5.29
CA LEU A 257 3.64 6.74 6.73
C LEU A 257 5.14 6.54 7.01
N GLY A 258 6.00 6.91 6.05
CA GLY A 258 7.40 6.52 6.04
C GLY A 258 8.34 7.37 6.89
N LYS A 259 9.62 7.02 6.79
CA LYS A 259 10.70 7.68 7.53
C LYS A 259 11.12 9.02 6.93
N ASP A 260 11.82 9.79 7.76
CA ASP A 260 12.43 11.06 7.41
C ASP A 260 13.70 10.90 6.55
N ARG A 261 14.23 12.03 6.08
CA ARG A 261 15.48 12.10 5.32
C ARG A 261 16.73 11.92 6.19
N ALA A 262 16.74 12.40 7.44
CA ALA A 262 17.95 12.49 8.24
C ALA A 262 18.47 11.11 8.68
N THR A 263 17.60 10.12 8.79
CA THR A 263 17.97 8.73 9.06
C THR A 263 18.61 8.01 7.86
N GLY A 264 18.46 8.54 6.65
CA GLY A 264 19.10 8.06 5.43
C GLY A 264 18.39 8.54 4.16
N GLN A 265 19.15 8.81 3.09
CA GLN A 265 18.63 9.15 1.77
C GLN A 265 19.39 8.39 0.68
N ASN A 266 18.75 7.40 0.05
CA ASN A 266 19.33 6.56 -1.02
C ASN A 266 20.76 6.08 -0.67
N VAL A 267 20.92 5.60 0.56
CA VAL A 267 22.25 5.32 1.14
C VAL A 267 22.99 4.22 0.39
N TRP A 268 22.27 3.31 -0.28
CA TRP A 268 22.90 2.24 -1.06
C TRP A 268 23.39 2.73 -2.42
N SER A 269 22.56 3.43 -3.21
CA SER A 269 22.98 4.03 -4.48
C SER A 269 24.12 5.04 -4.29
N ASN A 270 24.14 5.77 -3.17
CA ASN A 270 25.22 6.70 -2.83
C ASN A 270 26.52 5.99 -2.40
N ASN A 271 26.44 4.75 -1.91
CA ASN A 271 27.61 3.96 -1.53
C ASN A 271 27.37 2.45 -1.73
N PRO A 272 27.52 1.93 -2.96
CA PRO A 272 27.19 0.53 -3.26
C PRO A 272 28.23 -0.48 -2.74
N ARG A 273 29.25 -0.05 -1.97
CA ARG A 273 30.29 -0.94 -1.41
C ARG A 273 29.74 -1.92 -0.37
N LYS A 274 28.61 -1.59 0.26
CA LYS A 274 27.88 -2.49 1.16
C LYS A 274 26.58 -2.92 0.49
N ASP A 275 26.12 -4.12 0.84
CA ASP A 275 24.83 -4.61 0.41
C ASP A 275 23.67 -3.73 0.95
N GLY A 276 22.57 -3.67 0.20
CA GLY A 276 21.40 -2.88 0.56
C GLY A 276 20.78 -3.25 1.92
N ALA A 277 20.82 -4.54 2.30
CA ALA A 277 20.35 -4.98 3.62
C ALA A 277 21.24 -4.44 4.75
N THR A 278 22.55 -4.33 4.52
CA THR A 278 23.48 -3.74 5.50
C THR A 278 23.19 -2.25 5.67
N HIS A 279 23.00 -1.53 4.57
CA HIS A 279 22.60 -0.12 4.60
C HIS A 279 21.28 0.11 5.34
N TYR A 280 20.29 -0.75 5.11
CA TYR A 280 19.01 -0.62 5.78
C TYR A 280 19.10 -0.91 7.28
N ASN A 281 19.87 -1.91 7.70
CA ASN A 281 20.20 -2.11 9.12
C ASN A 281 20.80 -0.85 9.76
N GLU A 282 21.74 -0.18 9.09
CA GLU A 282 22.31 1.07 9.60
C GLU A 282 21.28 2.21 9.72
N VAL A 283 20.35 2.32 8.76
CA VAL A 283 19.22 3.27 8.81
C VAL A 283 18.37 3.02 10.05
N ILE A 284 18.05 1.76 10.36
CA ILE A 284 17.26 1.37 11.55
C ILE A 284 17.97 1.84 12.83
N PHE A 285 19.29 1.58 12.96
CA PHE A 285 20.04 2.03 14.14
C PHE A 285 20.18 3.55 14.21
N ARG A 286 20.25 4.28 13.08
CA ARG A 286 20.18 5.75 13.07
C ARG A 286 18.82 6.24 13.56
N ALA A 287 17.73 5.62 13.10
CA ALA A 287 16.37 5.96 13.53
C ALA A 287 16.16 5.70 15.03
N LEU A 288 16.69 4.58 15.57
CA LEU A 288 16.67 4.30 17.01
C LEU A 288 17.39 5.38 17.81
N ARG A 289 18.60 5.78 17.39
CA ARG A 289 19.35 6.89 18.01
C ARG A 289 18.60 8.22 17.93
N ALA A 290 17.83 8.43 16.87
CA ALA A 290 16.95 9.59 16.69
C ALA A 290 15.63 9.51 17.47
N GLY A 291 15.37 8.41 18.19
CA GLY A 291 14.21 8.24 19.07
C GLY A 291 13.00 7.56 18.44
N TRP A 292 13.18 6.77 17.38
CA TRP A 292 12.14 5.90 16.82
C TRP A 292 11.59 4.95 17.88
N SER A 293 10.36 5.21 18.32
CA SER A 293 9.70 4.53 19.44
C SER A 293 8.19 4.76 19.41
N LYS A 294 7.42 3.86 20.06
CA LYS A 294 5.95 3.98 20.25
C LYS A 294 5.55 5.35 20.86
N LYS A 295 6.44 5.96 21.66
CA LYS A 295 6.21 7.27 22.24
C LYS A 295 6.16 8.39 21.20
N LYS A 296 7.02 8.34 20.17
CA LYS A 296 7.26 9.47 19.25
C LYS A 296 6.79 9.27 17.81
N ILE A 297 6.68 8.03 17.33
CA ILE A 297 6.47 7.75 15.90
C ILE A 297 5.38 6.70 15.72
N GLY A 298 4.58 6.85 14.66
CA GLY A 298 3.56 5.89 14.25
C GLY A 298 2.25 6.06 14.99
N SER A 299 1.57 4.95 15.30
CA SER A 299 0.21 4.98 15.86
C SER A 299 -0.78 5.77 14.99
N HIS A 300 -0.61 5.67 13.67
CA HIS A 300 -1.47 6.33 12.69
C HIS A 300 -2.74 5.52 12.44
N VAL A 301 -3.78 6.17 11.92
CA VAL A 301 -4.99 5.53 11.39
C VAL A 301 -5.17 5.97 9.94
N VAL A 302 -5.17 5.02 9.02
CA VAL A 302 -5.50 5.23 7.61
C VAL A 302 -6.77 4.45 7.33
N ARG A 303 -7.91 5.14 7.20
CA ARG A 303 -9.20 4.45 7.06
C ARG A 303 -10.19 5.05 6.09
N ASN A 304 -11.05 4.21 5.51
CA ASN A 304 -12.14 4.65 4.64
C ASN A 304 -11.66 5.49 3.43
N ASN A 305 -10.41 5.31 2.99
CA ASN A 305 -9.91 6.03 1.83
C ASN A 305 -10.09 5.20 0.55
N VAL A 306 -10.26 5.89 -0.57
CA VAL A 306 -10.18 5.31 -1.93
C VAL A 306 -8.86 5.75 -2.54
N ILE A 307 -7.99 4.80 -2.89
CA ILE A 307 -6.61 5.08 -3.32
C ILE A 307 -6.33 4.39 -4.65
N TYR A 308 -6.01 5.15 -5.70
CA TYR A 308 -5.80 4.56 -7.03
C TYR A 308 -4.85 5.34 -7.95
N ASN A 309 -4.49 4.76 -9.10
CA ASN A 309 -3.61 5.37 -10.11
C ASN A 309 -2.27 5.89 -9.53
N CYS A 310 -1.61 5.09 -8.69
CA CYS A 310 -0.29 5.39 -8.16
C CYS A 310 0.73 4.39 -8.70
N GLU A 311 1.87 4.84 -9.23
CA GLU A 311 2.79 3.95 -9.96
C GLU A 311 3.89 3.29 -9.11
N GLN A 312 3.89 3.50 -7.79
CA GLN A 312 4.69 2.73 -6.83
C GLN A 312 3.81 2.07 -5.78
N ALA A 313 3.09 2.83 -4.96
CA ALA A 313 2.27 2.27 -3.89
C ALA A 313 1.03 3.10 -3.55
N GLY A 314 -0.03 2.41 -3.11
CA GLY A 314 -1.18 3.08 -2.51
C GLY A 314 -0.83 3.62 -1.13
N VAL A 315 -0.31 2.75 -0.25
CA VAL A 315 0.22 3.11 1.07
C VAL A 315 1.65 2.58 1.22
N VAL A 316 2.58 3.45 1.61
CA VAL A 316 3.97 3.06 1.93
C VAL A 316 4.33 3.44 3.37
N GLY A 317 5.27 2.71 3.98
CA GLY A 317 5.90 3.18 5.21
C GLY A 317 7.06 2.29 5.66
N SER A 318 8.26 2.85 5.75
CA SER A 318 9.42 2.27 6.42
C SER A 318 9.57 2.93 7.78
N LEU A 319 9.55 2.13 8.85
CA LEU A 319 9.70 2.54 10.25
C LEU A 319 8.57 3.43 10.80
N GLY A 320 8.11 4.43 10.05
CA GLY A 320 7.13 5.41 10.52
C GLY A 320 5.73 4.83 10.74
N ALA A 321 5.43 3.66 10.17
CA ALA A 321 4.11 3.02 10.27
C ALA A 321 3.90 2.19 11.54
N VAL A 322 4.89 2.00 12.40
CA VAL A 322 4.77 1.16 13.61
C VAL A 322 3.51 1.49 14.43
N PHE A 323 2.85 0.48 14.97
CA PHE A 323 1.65 0.58 15.83
C PHE A 323 0.41 1.18 15.13
N SER A 324 0.43 1.32 13.80
CA SER A 324 -0.65 1.95 13.05
C SER A 324 -1.77 0.97 12.68
N ARG A 325 -2.91 1.52 12.29
CA ARG A 325 -4.05 0.79 11.72
C ARG A 325 -4.28 1.25 10.28
N ILE A 326 -4.35 0.31 9.36
CA ILE A 326 -4.71 0.55 7.95
C ILE A 326 -5.97 -0.27 7.69
N GLU A 327 -7.12 0.40 7.65
CA GLU A 327 -8.40 -0.28 7.71
C GLU A 327 -9.49 0.26 6.80
N ASN A 328 -10.33 -0.62 6.25
CA ASN A 328 -11.48 -0.19 5.45
C ASN A 328 -11.13 0.71 4.25
N ASN A 329 -9.96 0.52 3.64
CA ASN A 329 -9.57 1.26 2.44
C ASN A 329 -9.88 0.44 1.17
N HIS A 330 -10.23 1.13 0.10
CA HIS A 330 -10.33 0.57 -1.24
C HIS A 330 -9.10 1.01 -2.06
N ILE A 331 -8.21 0.08 -2.37
CA ILE A 331 -6.93 0.34 -3.03
C ILE A 331 -6.88 -0.40 -4.36
N TYR A 332 -6.71 0.31 -5.47
CA TYR A 332 -6.70 -0.33 -6.79
C TYR A 332 -5.88 0.43 -7.82
N ASP A 333 -5.64 -0.17 -8.98
CA ASP A 333 -4.90 0.43 -10.08
C ASP A 333 -3.52 0.96 -9.66
N ILE A 334 -2.78 0.15 -8.92
CA ILE A 334 -1.43 0.48 -8.44
C ILE A 334 -0.40 -0.17 -9.35
N TRP A 335 0.47 0.66 -9.96
CA TRP A 335 1.46 0.26 -10.96
C TRP A 335 0.85 -0.38 -12.21
N THR A 336 -0.06 0.35 -12.87
CA THR A 336 -0.79 -0.12 -14.06
C THR A 336 -0.14 0.34 -15.35
N LYS A 337 0.53 1.51 -15.38
CA LYS A 337 1.28 1.94 -16.56
C LYS A 337 2.55 1.12 -16.77
N ARG A 338 3.20 0.72 -15.66
CA ARG A 338 4.42 -0.12 -15.68
C ARG A 338 5.54 0.50 -16.52
N GLN A 339 5.71 1.81 -16.41
CA GLN A 339 6.76 2.54 -17.14
C GLN A 339 8.13 2.21 -16.57
N PHE A 340 8.24 2.16 -15.26
CA PHE A 340 9.40 1.68 -14.49
C PHE A 340 9.00 0.48 -13.63
N ALA A 341 9.95 -0.11 -12.91
CA ALA A 341 9.69 -1.13 -11.91
C ALA A 341 10.62 -0.92 -10.70
N GLY A 342 10.59 -1.83 -9.74
CA GLY A 342 11.53 -1.82 -8.62
C GLY A 342 11.00 -2.65 -7.47
N ALA A 343 11.87 -2.96 -6.51
CA ALA A 343 11.50 -3.74 -5.34
C ALA A 343 10.77 -2.91 -4.27
N GLU A 344 9.89 -1.98 -4.65
CA GLU A 344 9.15 -1.11 -3.71
C GLU A 344 7.67 -0.91 -4.10
N ILE A 345 7.13 -1.81 -4.92
CA ILE A 345 5.82 -1.66 -5.56
C ILE A 345 4.79 -2.61 -4.93
N ALA A 346 3.72 -2.07 -4.35
CA ALA A 346 2.56 -2.81 -3.87
C ALA A 346 1.39 -1.86 -3.56
N GLY A 347 0.15 -2.37 -3.48
CA GLY A 347 -0.99 -1.63 -2.93
C GLY A 347 -0.68 -1.09 -1.53
N ILE A 348 -0.16 -1.96 -0.65
CA ILE A 348 0.40 -1.57 0.65
C ILE A 348 1.81 -2.15 0.78
N LYS A 349 2.85 -1.32 0.98
CA LYS A 349 4.20 -1.79 1.32
C LYS A 349 4.69 -1.19 2.63
N ILE A 350 4.88 -2.01 3.66
CA ILE A 350 5.36 -1.58 4.98
C ILE A 350 6.63 -2.33 5.37
N HIS A 351 7.64 -1.57 5.82
CA HIS A 351 8.82 -2.10 6.49
C HIS A 351 8.79 -1.74 7.97
N ALA A 352 9.14 -2.70 8.83
CA ALA A 352 8.92 -2.62 10.28
C ALA A 352 7.45 -2.38 10.63
N ALA A 353 6.59 -3.28 10.18
CA ALA A 353 5.16 -3.29 10.50
C ALA A 353 4.88 -3.73 11.96
N ILE A 354 5.65 -3.21 12.94
CA ILE A 354 5.59 -3.63 14.34
C ILE A 354 4.22 -3.30 14.94
N ASP A 355 3.51 -4.31 15.44
CA ASP A 355 2.10 -4.24 15.90
C ASP A 355 1.14 -3.50 14.93
N VAL A 356 1.43 -3.49 13.62
CA VAL A 356 0.53 -2.86 12.64
C VAL A 356 -0.66 -3.77 12.38
N VAL A 357 -1.86 -3.19 12.33
CA VAL A 357 -3.09 -3.91 11.97
C VAL A 357 -3.56 -3.46 10.59
N ILE A 358 -3.54 -4.38 9.63
CA ILE A 358 -4.07 -4.19 8.27
C ILE A 358 -5.37 -4.98 8.16
N ARG A 359 -6.51 -4.29 8.19
CA ARG A 359 -7.80 -4.99 8.27
C ARG A 359 -8.89 -4.48 7.36
N GLN A 360 -9.72 -5.39 6.86
CA GLN A 360 -10.91 -5.01 6.10
C GLN A 360 -10.58 -4.10 4.90
N ASN A 361 -9.46 -4.29 4.21
CA ASN A 361 -9.17 -3.54 2.99
C ASN A 361 -9.60 -4.34 1.76
N HIS A 362 -10.00 -3.62 0.71
CA HIS A 362 -10.33 -4.15 -0.60
C HIS A 362 -9.23 -3.75 -1.58
N ILE A 363 -8.39 -4.71 -1.99
CA ILE A 363 -7.17 -4.45 -2.75
C ILE A 363 -7.18 -5.25 -4.05
N HIS A 364 -7.26 -4.57 -5.18
CA HIS A 364 -7.34 -5.26 -6.48
C HIS A 364 -6.65 -4.52 -7.61
N ASN A 365 -6.38 -5.24 -8.70
CA ASN A 365 -5.71 -4.69 -9.88
C ASN A 365 -4.41 -3.94 -9.55
N THR A 366 -3.64 -4.49 -8.61
CA THR A 366 -2.33 -3.96 -8.24
C THR A 366 -1.22 -4.85 -8.78
N GLY A 367 0.00 -4.32 -8.85
CA GLY A 367 1.19 -5.16 -9.01
C GLY A 367 1.25 -6.25 -7.96
N ARG A 368 1.33 -5.85 -6.69
CA ARG A 368 1.30 -6.72 -5.50
C ARG A 368 0.30 -6.16 -4.52
N GLY A 369 -0.51 -7.00 -3.87
CA GLY A 369 -1.51 -6.53 -2.92
C GLY A 369 -0.89 -5.89 -1.67
N ILE A 370 -0.35 -6.74 -0.78
CA ILE A 370 0.31 -6.35 0.47
C ILE A 370 1.74 -6.89 0.50
N TRP A 371 2.70 -6.04 0.84
CA TRP A 371 4.09 -6.42 1.07
C TRP A 371 4.54 -5.98 2.46
N LEU A 372 4.84 -6.97 3.30
CA LEU A 372 5.44 -6.79 4.62
C LEU A 372 6.91 -7.16 4.53
N ASP A 373 7.77 -6.16 4.44
CA ASP A 373 9.19 -6.30 4.09
C ASP A 373 10.05 -5.90 5.29
N TRP A 374 10.64 -6.88 5.98
CA TRP A 374 11.36 -6.77 7.25
C TRP A 374 10.49 -6.42 8.47
N MET A 375 10.84 -7.04 9.60
CA MET A 375 10.39 -6.66 10.95
C MET A 375 8.86 -6.59 11.12
N ALA A 376 8.10 -7.39 10.35
CA ALA A 376 6.70 -7.67 10.63
C ALA A 376 6.60 -8.53 11.89
N GLN A 377 6.46 -7.87 13.04
CA GLN A 377 6.44 -8.46 14.38
C GLN A 377 5.28 -7.85 15.18
N GLY A 378 4.37 -8.69 15.69
CA GLY A 378 3.06 -8.28 16.19
C GLY A 378 2.07 -7.88 15.10
N THR A 379 2.46 -7.89 13.81
CA THR A 379 1.61 -7.48 12.69
C THR A 379 0.40 -8.39 12.57
N ARG A 380 -0.78 -7.82 12.27
CA ARG A 380 -2.00 -8.57 11.97
C ARG A 380 -2.61 -8.15 10.64
N VAL A 381 -2.74 -9.08 9.70
CA VAL A 381 -3.43 -8.91 8.42
C VAL A 381 -4.75 -9.67 8.49
N THR A 382 -5.88 -8.97 8.59
CA THR A 382 -7.17 -9.64 8.86
C THR A 382 -8.35 -9.14 8.06
N ARG A 383 -9.19 -10.05 7.53
CA ARG A 383 -10.44 -9.70 6.81
C ARG A 383 -10.23 -8.87 5.54
N ASN A 384 -9.09 -8.97 4.88
CA ASN A 384 -8.85 -8.27 3.62
C ASN A 384 -9.34 -9.10 2.43
N LEU A 385 -9.85 -8.41 1.40
CA LEU A 385 -10.24 -8.99 0.11
C LEU A 385 -9.21 -8.59 -0.94
N LEU A 386 -8.53 -9.58 -1.51
CA LEU A 386 -7.50 -9.38 -2.52
C LEU A 386 -7.77 -10.23 -3.77
N TYR A 387 -7.79 -9.60 -4.95
CA TYR A 387 -8.01 -10.27 -6.23
C TYR A 387 -7.42 -9.46 -7.40
N ASP A 388 -7.26 -10.08 -8.56
CA ASP A 388 -6.71 -9.45 -9.79
C ASP A 388 -5.35 -8.75 -9.60
N ASN A 389 -4.57 -9.17 -8.60
CA ASN A 389 -3.21 -8.68 -8.39
C ASN A 389 -2.23 -9.51 -9.24
N THR A 390 -1.33 -8.82 -9.95
CA THR A 390 -0.59 -9.46 -11.06
C THR A 390 0.65 -10.24 -10.62
N THR A 391 1.26 -9.84 -9.51
CA THR A 391 2.48 -10.46 -8.96
C THR A 391 2.12 -11.44 -7.85
N ASP A 392 1.48 -10.95 -6.78
CA ASP A 392 1.03 -11.73 -5.63
C ASP A 392 0.07 -10.92 -4.72
N ASP A 393 -0.83 -11.59 -3.99
CA ASP A 393 -1.74 -10.92 -3.05
C ASP A 393 -1.01 -10.51 -1.76
N LEU A 394 -0.22 -11.42 -1.18
CA LEU A 394 0.54 -11.17 0.05
C LEU A 394 1.99 -11.64 -0.11
N PHE A 395 2.94 -10.77 0.19
CA PHE A 395 4.34 -11.12 0.37
C PHE A 395 4.81 -10.73 1.77
N VAL A 396 5.17 -11.74 2.56
CA VAL A 396 5.94 -11.56 3.81
C VAL A 396 7.42 -11.86 3.53
N GLU A 397 8.24 -10.81 3.50
CA GLU A 397 9.67 -10.90 3.18
C GLU A 397 10.55 -10.62 4.39
N VAL A 398 11.45 -11.55 4.70
CA VAL A 398 12.49 -11.44 5.72
C VAL A 398 12.03 -11.03 7.12
N ASN A 399 10.89 -11.59 7.54
CA ASN A 399 10.31 -11.41 8.86
C ASN A 399 10.55 -12.62 9.76
N HIS A 400 10.66 -12.37 11.08
CA HIS A 400 10.85 -13.39 12.12
C HIS A 400 9.58 -13.64 12.96
N GLY A 401 8.54 -12.84 12.75
CA GLY A 401 7.29 -12.92 13.48
C GLY A 401 7.38 -12.54 14.98
N PRO A 402 6.30 -12.75 15.74
CA PRO A 402 5.02 -13.30 15.27
C PRO A 402 4.33 -12.33 14.32
N PHE A 403 3.79 -12.81 13.20
CA PHE A 403 2.80 -12.07 12.43
C PHE A 403 1.59 -12.96 12.17
N LEU A 404 0.38 -12.41 12.31
CA LEU A 404 -0.87 -13.14 12.18
C LEU A 404 -1.60 -12.73 10.90
N VAL A 405 -2.01 -13.71 10.10
CA VAL A 405 -2.79 -13.53 8.88
C VAL A 405 -4.08 -14.31 9.03
N ASP A 406 -5.22 -13.64 9.22
CA ASP A 406 -6.48 -14.34 9.52
C ASP A 406 -7.72 -13.84 8.80
N ASN A 407 -8.61 -14.76 8.44
CA ASN A 407 -9.89 -14.42 7.80
C ASN A 407 -9.74 -13.64 6.49
N ASN A 408 -8.66 -13.80 5.72
CA ASN A 408 -8.50 -13.09 4.45
C ASN A 408 -8.95 -13.93 3.26
N MET A 409 -9.25 -13.25 2.15
CA MET A 409 -9.54 -13.86 0.85
C MET A 409 -8.43 -13.47 -0.13
N PHE A 410 -7.58 -14.43 -0.48
CA PHE A 410 -6.47 -14.26 -1.42
C PHE A 410 -6.82 -14.97 -2.72
N LEU A 411 -7.33 -14.21 -3.69
CA LEU A 411 -8.01 -14.76 -4.86
C LEU A 411 -7.20 -14.64 -6.16
N SER A 412 -6.02 -14.01 -6.15
CA SER A 412 -5.18 -13.84 -7.33
C SER A 412 -4.37 -15.10 -7.68
N PRO A 413 -3.77 -15.21 -8.89
CA PRO A 413 -3.01 -16.39 -9.30
C PRO A 413 -1.85 -16.79 -8.37
N ASN A 414 -1.25 -15.83 -7.66
CA ASN A 414 -0.29 -16.08 -6.58
C ASN A 414 -0.85 -15.48 -5.28
N SER A 415 -1.29 -16.32 -4.35
CA SER A 415 -1.90 -15.84 -3.11
C SER A 415 -0.87 -15.45 -2.05
N LEU A 416 0.24 -16.18 -1.95
CA LEU A 416 1.22 -15.97 -0.88
C LEU A 416 2.65 -16.18 -1.38
N ARG A 417 3.52 -15.23 -1.08
CA ARG A 417 4.97 -15.41 -1.03
C ARG A 417 5.46 -15.28 0.40
N CYS A 418 5.99 -16.37 0.93
CA CYS A 418 6.51 -16.44 2.28
C CYS A 418 8.02 -16.64 2.25
N TRP A 419 8.77 -15.54 2.29
CA TRP A 419 10.22 -15.55 2.47
C TRP A 419 10.56 -15.15 3.91
N SER A 420 9.77 -15.66 4.84
CA SER A 420 9.77 -15.32 6.26
C SER A 420 9.57 -16.58 7.10
N GLN A 421 9.70 -16.43 8.41
CA GLN A 421 9.44 -17.45 9.42
C GLN A 421 8.64 -16.85 10.59
N GLY A 422 8.05 -17.69 11.44
CA GLY A 422 7.33 -17.22 12.63
C GLY A 422 5.91 -16.70 12.38
N GLY A 423 5.30 -17.06 11.26
CA GLY A 423 3.94 -16.63 10.93
C GLY A 423 2.85 -17.55 11.51
N ALA A 424 1.62 -17.02 11.59
CA ALA A 424 0.41 -17.80 11.78
C ALA A 424 -0.66 -17.42 10.75
N TRP A 425 -1.32 -18.42 10.18
CA TRP A 425 -2.37 -18.29 9.17
C TRP A 425 -3.61 -19.02 9.65
N GLY A 426 -4.67 -18.26 9.94
CA GLY A 426 -5.92 -18.78 10.48
C GLY A 426 -7.12 -18.46 9.61
N HIS A 427 -7.95 -19.44 9.25
CA HIS A 427 -9.24 -19.14 8.60
C HIS A 427 -9.16 -18.35 7.28
N ASN A 428 -8.08 -18.49 6.50
CA ASN A 428 -7.98 -17.81 5.20
C ASN A 428 -8.52 -18.69 4.06
N LEU A 429 -8.84 -18.06 2.93
CA LEU A 429 -9.06 -18.70 1.64
C LEU A 429 -7.91 -18.34 0.69
N PHE A 430 -7.15 -19.34 0.26
CA PHE A 430 -6.10 -19.23 -0.75
C PHE A 430 -6.56 -19.89 -2.04
N ASN A 431 -6.80 -19.10 -3.10
CA ASN A 431 -7.25 -19.60 -4.40
C ASN A 431 -6.11 -19.74 -5.43
N GLY A 432 -4.93 -19.24 -5.10
CA GLY A 432 -3.75 -19.21 -5.96
C GLY A 432 -2.56 -19.94 -5.37
N ARG A 433 -1.44 -19.82 -6.08
CA ARG A 433 -0.17 -20.47 -5.71
C ARG A 433 0.43 -19.85 -4.45
N ILE A 434 1.10 -20.70 -3.68
CA ILE A 434 1.92 -20.37 -2.52
C ILE A 434 3.38 -20.63 -2.85
N GLU A 435 4.23 -19.70 -2.44
CA GLU A 435 5.68 -19.77 -2.56
C GLU A 435 6.32 -19.73 -1.17
N ALA A 436 7.22 -20.65 -0.89
CA ALA A 436 8.11 -20.62 0.27
C ALA A 436 9.57 -20.51 -0.17
N PHE A 437 10.34 -19.70 0.53
CA PHE A 437 11.76 -19.48 0.24
C PHE A 437 12.56 -19.23 1.52
N GLU A 438 13.79 -19.74 1.54
CA GLU A 438 14.77 -19.46 2.59
C GLU A 438 15.67 -18.30 2.14
N GLU A 439 15.72 -17.23 2.92
CA GLU A 439 16.55 -16.06 2.65
C GLU A 439 17.70 -15.99 3.65
N ILE A 440 18.76 -16.73 3.35
CA ILE A 440 19.93 -16.88 4.22
C ILE A 440 21.01 -15.82 3.97
N ASP A 441 20.93 -15.08 2.85
CA ASP A 441 21.95 -14.12 2.44
C ASP A 441 21.79 -12.77 3.16
N ARG A 442 20.59 -12.48 3.69
CA ARG A 442 20.27 -11.25 4.44
C ARG A 442 20.04 -11.53 5.92
N CYS A 443 20.59 -10.68 6.78
CA CYS A 443 20.28 -10.66 8.22
C CYS A 443 19.42 -9.44 8.53
N THR A 444 18.22 -9.67 9.07
CA THR A 444 17.24 -8.62 9.38
C THR A 444 16.92 -8.61 10.88
N PRO A 445 16.50 -7.47 11.46
CA PRO A 445 16.22 -7.39 12.88
C PRO A 445 14.94 -8.10 13.30
N TYR A 446 14.92 -8.56 14.55
CA TYR A 446 13.70 -8.76 15.33
C TYR A 446 13.79 -7.96 16.62
N HIS A 447 12.64 -7.73 17.26
CA HIS A 447 12.49 -6.74 18.32
C HIS A 447 12.09 -7.37 19.65
N VAL A 448 12.26 -6.59 20.72
CA VAL A 448 11.56 -6.82 21.99
C VAL A 448 10.04 -6.71 21.73
N PRO A 449 9.20 -7.57 22.35
CA PRO A 449 7.75 -7.52 22.16
C PRO A 449 7.15 -6.12 22.26
N HIS A 450 6.25 -5.78 21.33
CA HIS A 450 5.49 -4.53 21.30
C HIS A 450 6.31 -3.23 21.30
N SER A 451 7.53 -3.31 20.76
CA SER A 451 8.55 -2.28 20.91
C SER A 451 9.40 -2.14 19.64
N THR A 452 9.98 -0.95 19.43
CA THR A 452 10.97 -0.71 18.36
C THR A 452 12.38 -1.18 18.75
N TRP A 453 12.61 -1.53 20.02
CA TRP A 453 13.92 -1.96 20.49
C TRP A 453 14.36 -3.25 19.81
N VAL A 454 15.48 -3.21 19.09
CA VAL A 454 16.04 -4.38 18.41
C VAL A 454 16.61 -5.35 19.44
N ALA A 455 16.18 -6.61 19.39
CA ALA A 455 16.68 -7.67 20.23
C ALA A 455 17.92 -8.33 19.61
N ALA A 456 17.87 -8.68 18.32
CA ALA A 456 19.04 -9.05 17.53
C ALA A 456 18.76 -8.98 16.02
N VAL A 457 19.74 -9.37 15.20
CA VAL A 457 19.60 -9.57 13.74
C VAL A 457 19.82 -11.03 13.39
N ARG A 458 19.06 -11.56 12.43
CA ARG A 458 19.18 -12.97 11.99
C ARG A 458 18.71 -13.14 10.54
N SER A 459 19.20 -14.17 9.88
CA SER A 459 18.72 -14.63 8.57
C SER A 459 17.46 -15.51 8.66
N ILE A 460 16.83 -15.76 7.51
CA ILE A 460 15.63 -16.59 7.40
C ILE A 460 15.98 -17.97 6.89
N HIS A 461 15.73 -18.98 7.72
CA HIS A 461 15.88 -20.38 7.33
C HIS A 461 14.55 -21.02 6.94
N GLY A 462 13.44 -20.29 6.99
CA GLY A 462 12.12 -20.75 6.58
C GLY A 462 11.45 -21.72 7.57
N GLY A 463 10.12 -21.75 7.55
CA GLY A 463 9.32 -22.57 8.46
C GLY A 463 8.95 -21.83 9.75
N GLU A 464 8.80 -22.55 10.87
CA GLU A 464 8.33 -22.01 12.16
C GLU A 464 6.94 -21.36 12.03
N ASN A 465 6.13 -21.96 11.18
CA ASN A 465 4.87 -21.41 10.69
C ASN A 465 3.68 -22.22 11.22
N ARG A 466 2.54 -21.57 11.43
CA ARG A 466 1.32 -22.17 12.00
C ARG A 466 0.14 -22.01 11.05
N PHE A 467 -0.42 -23.08 10.51
CA PHE A 467 -1.57 -23.03 9.59
C PHE A 467 -2.77 -23.76 10.19
N TYR A 468 -3.79 -23.00 10.59
CA TYR A 468 -4.99 -23.55 11.19
C TYR A 468 -6.26 -23.16 10.47
N ASN A 469 -7.13 -24.13 10.23
CA ASN A 469 -8.49 -23.90 9.74
C ASN A 469 -8.56 -23.15 8.40
N ASN A 470 -7.59 -23.27 7.50
CA ASN A 470 -7.59 -22.57 6.20
C ASN A 470 -8.26 -23.42 5.10
N ILE A 471 -8.63 -22.78 3.99
CA ILE A 471 -9.04 -23.43 2.75
C ILE A 471 -8.02 -23.10 1.66
N PHE A 472 -7.49 -24.13 1.01
CA PHE A 472 -6.56 -24.03 -0.12
C PHE A 472 -7.22 -24.58 -1.38
N THR A 473 -7.05 -23.89 -2.51
CA THR A 473 -7.59 -24.32 -3.79
C THR A 473 -6.58 -24.07 -4.91
N ARG A 474 -6.59 -24.96 -5.91
CA ARG A 474 -5.93 -24.72 -7.20
C ARG A 474 -6.87 -23.98 -8.16
N GLY A 475 -7.11 -22.71 -7.89
CA GLY A 475 -8.04 -21.89 -8.68
C GLY A 475 -7.59 -21.64 -10.12
N TYR A 476 -6.28 -21.72 -10.39
CA TYR A 476 -5.67 -21.38 -11.67
C TYR A 476 -4.87 -22.55 -12.28
N PRO A 477 -4.74 -22.63 -13.63
CA PRO A 477 -3.92 -23.63 -14.31
C PRO A 477 -2.47 -23.65 -13.82
N GLU A 478 -1.77 -24.77 -14.02
CA GLU A 478 -0.37 -24.92 -13.59
C GLU A 478 0.52 -23.83 -14.18
N LEU A 479 1.02 -22.93 -13.35
CA LEU A 479 2.16 -22.11 -13.68
C LEU A 479 3.39 -23.03 -13.67
N ARG A 480 4.08 -23.13 -14.80
CA ARG A 480 5.05 -24.18 -15.23
C ARG A 480 6.20 -24.61 -14.29
N THR A 481 6.25 -24.24 -13.02
CA THR A 481 7.41 -24.53 -12.17
C THR A 481 7.04 -24.87 -10.71
N ARG A 482 7.40 -26.08 -10.26
CA ARG A 482 7.32 -26.53 -8.85
C ARG A 482 8.61 -26.22 -8.06
N ARG A 483 9.73 -26.07 -8.77
CA ARG A 483 11.06 -25.69 -8.25
C ARG A 483 11.70 -24.72 -9.24
N THR A 484 12.11 -23.54 -8.78
CA THR A 484 12.92 -22.62 -9.61
C THR A 484 14.18 -22.18 -8.87
N GLY A 485 15.30 -22.12 -9.59
CA GLY A 485 16.60 -21.68 -9.07
C GLY A 485 17.71 -22.72 -9.19
N HIS A 486 18.96 -22.31 -8.96
CA HIS A 486 20.16 -23.15 -8.91
C HIS A 486 20.84 -23.01 -7.53
N GLY A 487 21.37 -24.10 -6.97
CA GLY A 487 22.10 -24.07 -5.70
C GLY A 487 21.21 -23.85 -4.47
N ARG A 488 21.64 -23.02 -3.51
CA ARG A 488 20.94 -22.72 -2.24
C ARG A 488 19.69 -21.84 -2.41
N ARG A 489 19.43 -21.28 -3.60
CA ARG A 489 18.29 -20.40 -3.88
C ARG A 489 17.12 -21.17 -4.49
N VAL A 490 16.52 -22.07 -3.71
CA VAL A 490 15.39 -22.88 -4.17
C VAL A 490 14.08 -22.26 -3.72
N ARG A 491 13.25 -21.86 -4.69
CA ARG A 491 11.85 -21.49 -4.44
C ARG A 491 10.98 -22.73 -4.54
N TRP A 492 10.18 -22.97 -3.50
CA TRP A 492 9.22 -24.06 -3.42
C TRP A 492 7.83 -23.52 -3.72
N LEU A 493 7.18 -24.10 -4.72
CA LEU A 493 5.94 -23.59 -5.29
C LEU A 493 4.87 -24.68 -5.24
N GLY A 494 3.68 -24.33 -4.74
CA GLY A 494 2.55 -25.25 -4.59
C GLY A 494 1.21 -24.53 -4.50
N TYR A 495 0.10 -25.26 -4.44
CA TYR A 495 -1.25 -24.70 -4.23
C TYR A 495 -1.78 -24.94 -2.81
N GLY A 496 -0.99 -25.57 -1.94
CA GLY A 496 -1.26 -25.70 -0.52
C GLY A 496 0.03 -25.62 0.31
N LEU A 497 0.10 -26.44 1.35
CA LEU A 497 1.20 -26.41 2.31
C LEU A 497 2.37 -27.34 1.94
N GLU A 498 2.29 -28.03 0.80
CA GLU A 498 3.41 -28.79 0.24
C GLU A 498 4.62 -27.91 -0.08
N ALA A 499 4.39 -26.61 -0.35
CA ALA A 499 5.44 -25.62 -0.53
C ALA A 499 6.39 -25.52 0.69
N PHE A 500 5.91 -25.89 1.88
CA PHE A 500 6.69 -25.84 3.12
C PHE A 500 7.35 -27.18 3.50
N ASN A 501 7.24 -28.23 2.68
CA ASN A 501 7.80 -29.55 3.01
C ASN A 501 9.33 -29.55 3.20
N GLN A 502 10.01 -28.58 2.59
CA GLN A 502 11.47 -28.49 2.55
C GLN A 502 12.02 -27.38 3.46
N THR A 503 11.19 -26.70 4.25
CA THR A 503 11.69 -25.64 5.14
C THR A 503 12.50 -26.21 6.30
N THR A 504 13.54 -25.48 6.69
CA THR A 504 14.40 -25.86 7.82
C THR A 504 13.63 -26.05 9.14
N TYR A 505 12.76 -25.10 9.50
CA TYR A 505 11.97 -25.21 10.73
C TYR A 505 10.62 -25.91 10.49
N VAL A 506 10.12 -26.58 11.52
CA VAL A 506 8.84 -27.32 11.45
C VAL A 506 7.67 -26.38 11.25
N VAL A 507 6.71 -26.81 10.44
CA VAL A 507 5.40 -26.19 10.30
C VAL A 507 4.38 -26.95 11.15
N LEU A 508 3.56 -26.21 11.90
CA LEU A 508 2.40 -26.74 12.61
C LEU A 508 1.16 -26.51 11.74
N ALA A 509 0.43 -27.57 11.42
CA ALA A 509 -0.76 -27.48 10.59
C ALA A 509 -1.87 -28.41 11.10
N SER A 510 -3.11 -27.91 11.14
CA SER A 510 -4.29 -28.72 11.47
C SER A 510 -5.58 -28.02 11.04
N GLY A 511 -6.65 -28.80 10.84
CA GLY A 511 -7.98 -28.26 10.50
C GLY A 511 -8.08 -27.67 9.09
N ASN A 512 -7.07 -27.84 8.23
CA ASN A 512 -7.09 -27.27 6.88
C ASN A 512 -7.85 -28.15 5.88
N VAL A 513 -8.40 -27.50 4.86
CA VAL A 513 -9.13 -28.12 3.75
C VAL A 513 -8.39 -27.84 2.44
N TYR A 514 -8.19 -28.86 1.63
CA TYR A 514 -7.47 -28.82 0.35
C TYR A 514 -8.38 -29.24 -0.79
N LEU A 515 -8.62 -28.33 -1.73
CA LEU A 515 -9.56 -28.49 -2.84
C LEU A 515 -8.84 -28.47 -4.19
N LYS A 516 -9.43 -29.11 -5.19
CA LYS A 516 -9.00 -29.03 -6.60
C LYS A 516 -7.52 -29.39 -6.82
N GLY A 517 -6.96 -30.30 -6.03
CA GLY A 517 -5.58 -30.73 -6.13
C GLY A 517 -4.56 -29.78 -5.48
N ALA A 518 -4.99 -28.92 -4.56
CA ALA A 518 -4.10 -28.37 -3.54
C ALA A 518 -3.61 -29.52 -2.62
N GLU A 519 -2.37 -29.45 -2.13
CA GLU A 519 -1.76 -30.52 -1.35
C GLU A 519 -1.43 -30.08 0.10
N PRO A 520 -1.52 -30.99 1.08
CA PRO A 520 -1.21 -30.68 2.47
C PRO A 520 0.29 -30.63 2.76
N TYR A 521 0.63 -30.10 3.92
CA TYR A 521 1.96 -30.29 4.50
C TYR A 521 2.14 -31.78 4.81
N MET A 522 3.29 -32.34 4.48
CA MET A 522 3.52 -33.79 4.57
C MET A 522 3.35 -34.37 5.98
N LYS A 523 3.45 -33.54 7.03
CA LYS A 523 3.27 -33.95 8.43
C LYS A 523 1.93 -33.52 9.03
N GLU A 524 1.05 -32.87 8.26
CA GLU A 524 -0.29 -32.51 8.74
C GLU A 524 -1.15 -33.76 8.91
N LYS A 525 -1.79 -33.87 10.07
CA LYS A 525 -2.74 -34.94 10.39
C LYS A 525 -4.16 -34.38 10.51
N GLY A 526 -5.14 -35.15 10.06
CA GLY A 526 -6.56 -34.79 10.22
C GLY A 526 -7.06 -33.68 9.30
N CYS A 527 -6.33 -33.33 8.23
CA CYS A 527 -6.83 -32.45 7.18
C CYS A 527 -7.90 -33.13 6.31
N ARG A 528 -8.59 -32.34 5.48
CA ARG A 528 -9.50 -32.85 4.44
C ARG A 528 -8.97 -32.53 3.06
N ILE A 529 -8.97 -33.53 2.19
CA ILE A 529 -8.50 -33.41 0.81
C ILE A 529 -9.64 -33.83 -0.12
N HIS A 530 -10.07 -32.91 -0.98
CA HIS A 530 -11.05 -33.14 -2.02
C HIS A 530 -10.44 -32.73 -3.37
N ALA A 531 -9.58 -33.62 -3.90
CA ALA A 531 -8.76 -33.34 -5.08
C ALA A 531 -9.59 -32.97 -6.32
N ASP A 532 -10.80 -33.50 -6.47
CA ASP A 532 -11.65 -33.29 -7.64
C ASP A 532 -12.75 -32.22 -7.43
N PHE A 533 -12.88 -31.69 -6.21
CA PHE A 533 -13.91 -30.69 -5.92
C PHE A 533 -13.45 -29.30 -6.37
N ASP A 534 -14.11 -28.75 -7.39
CA ASP A 534 -13.90 -27.38 -7.85
C ASP A 534 -14.84 -26.39 -7.14
N PRO A 535 -14.32 -25.47 -6.31
CA PRO A 535 -15.14 -24.47 -5.65
C PRO A 535 -15.61 -23.34 -6.59
N GLN A 536 -15.19 -23.30 -7.86
CA GLN A 536 -15.63 -22.31 -8.85
C GLN A 536 -15.53 -20.85 -8.36
N VAL A 537 -14.44 -20.53 -7.64
CA VAL A 537 -14.21 -19.20 -7.05
C VAL A 537 -14.14 -18.12 -8.12
N ARG A 538 -14.96 -17.07 -7.99
CA ARG A 538 -14.99 -15.90 -8.88
C ARG A 538 -15.38 -14.63 -8.11
N ILE A 539 -14.98 -13.48 -8.66
CA ILE A 539 -15.43 -12.16 -8.22
C ILE A 539 -16.25 -11.54 -9.34
N GLU A 540 -17.38 -10.93 -8.99
CA GLU A 540 -18.21 -10.13 -9.87
C GLU A 540 -18.32 -8.72 -9.31
N GLN A 541 -17.96 -7.73 -10.12
CA GLN A 541 -18.18 -6.33 -9.81
C GLN A 541 -19.63 -5.97 -10.19
N GLN A 542 -20.40 -5.48 -9.23
CA GLN A 542 -21.72 -4.88 -9.44
C GLN A 542 -21.64 -3.38 -9.13
N GLU A 543 -22.66 -2.60 -9.50
CA GLU A 543 -22.67 -1.14 -9.36
C GLU A 543 -22.40 -0.66 -7.92
N ASP A 544 -22.96 -1.36 -6.93
CA ASP A 544 -22.94 -0.96 -5.51
C ASP A 544 -22.09 -1.88 -4.61
N ARG A 545 -21.53 -2.97 -5.15
CA ARG A 545 -20.89 -4.02 -4.34
C ARG A 545 -19.94 -4.89 -5.15
N VAL A 546 -19.07 -5.61 -4.44
CA VAL A 546 -18.31 -6.73 -4.98
C VAL A 546 -18.92 -8.02 -4.47
N VAL A 547 -19.28 -8.91 -5.39
CA VAL A 547 -19.84 -10.22 -5.09
C VAL A 547 -18.78 -11.30 -5.26
N PHE A 548 -18.52 -12.03 -4.19
CA PHE A 548 -17.76 -13.27 -4.21
C PHE A 548 -18.71 -14.44 -4.49
N LEU A 549 -18.35 -15.23 -5.50
CA LEU A 549 -19.06 -16.43 -5.89
C LEU A 549 -18.17 -17.64 -5.67
N TRP A 550 -18.75 -18.66 -5.05
CA TRP A 550 -18.13 -19.97 -4.90
C TRP A 550 -19.18 -21.05 -4.68
N ARG A 551 -18.75 -22.30 -4.84
CA ARG A 551 -19.49 -23.52 -4.58
C ARG A 551 -18.84 -24.23 -3.40
N VAL A 552 -19.63 -24.54 -2.39
CA VAL A 552 -19.17 -25.29 -1.23
C VAL A 552 -20.33 -26.08 -0.62
N ASN A 553 -20.05 -27.22 0.01
CA ASN A 553 -21.05 -27.98 0.77
C ASN A 553 -20.48 -28.35 2.15
N ARG A 554 -21.35 -28.82 3.06
CA ARG A 554 -20.94 -29.14 4.44
C ARG A 554 -19.91 -30.27 4.50
N GLU A 555 -20.04 -31.28 3.64
CA GLU A 555 -19.15 -32.44 3.59
C GLU A 555 -17.70 -32.02 3.27
N VAL A 556 -17.52 -31.09 2.34
CA VAL A 556 -16.20 -30.58 1.93
C VAL A 556 -15.52 -29.79 3.05
N LEU A 557 -16.30 -29.22 3.98
CA LEU A 557 -15.79 -28.45 5.12
C LEU A 557 -15.77 -29.25 6.43
N ASP A 558 -16.15 -30.53 6.42
CA ASP A 558 -16.25 -31.37 7.61
C ASP A 558 -14.86 -31.83 8.10
N VAL A 559 -14.15 -30.92 8.75
CA VAL A 559 -12.83 -31.15 9.35
C VAL A 559 -12.88 -30.85 10.85
N ALA A 560 -12.00 -31.48 11.62
CA ALA A 560 -11.82 -31.16 13.02
C ALA A 560 -11.03 -29.85 13.13
N THR A 561 -11.73 -28.77 13.47
CA THR A 561 -11.17 -27.45 13.69
C THR A 561 -11.13 -27.13 15.18
N GLN A 562 -10.37 -26.10 15.53
CA GLN A 562 -10.24 -25.60 16.90
C GLN A 562 -10.21 -24.08 16.91
N LEU A 563 -10.71 -23.47 17.99
CA LEU A 563 -10.65 -22.02 18.15
C LEU A 563 -9.20 -21.56 18.27
N ILE A 564 -8.78 -20.64 17.39
CA ILE A 564 -7.41 -20.14 17.36
C ILE A 564 -7.26 -19.05 18.42
N SER A 565 -6.26 -19.21 19.29
CA SER A 565 -5.96 -18.30 20.40
C SER A 565 -4.45 -18.15 20.61
N THR A 566 -4.04 -17.16 21.41
CA THR A 566 -2.64 -17.03 21.86
C THR A 566 -2.09 -18.33 22.45
N GLN A 567 -2.91 -19.04 23.24
CA GLN A 567 -2.48 -20.30 23.87
C GLN A 567 -2.18 -21.38 22.82
N LEU A 568 -3.04 -21.52 21.80
CA LEU A 568 -2.83 -22.49 20.73
C LEU A 568 -1.59 -22.15 19.90
N LEU A 569 -1.44 -20.87 19.55
CA LEU A 569 -0.35 -20.43 18.68
C LEU A 569 1.00 -20.39 19.42
N GLY A 570 1.00 -20.19 20.73
CA GLY A 570 2.21 -20.10 21.54
C GLY A 570 3.07 -18.89 21.16
N LYS A 571 4.39 -19.07 21.18
CA LYS A 571 5.39 -18.03 20.92
C LYS A 571 6.27 -18.41 19.74
N THR A 572 6.82 -17.41 19.07
CA THR A 572 7.85 -17.61 18.05
C THR A 572 9.21 -17.92 18.66
N LEU A 573 10.05 -18.62 17.89
CA LEU A 573 11.35 -19.08 18.36
C LEU A 573 12.31 -17.93 18.68
N PHE A 574 12.32 -16.89 17.85
CA PHE A 574 13.35 -15.83 17.91
C PHE A 574 12.94 -14.62 18.74
N SER A 575 11.80 -14.01 18.42
CA SER A 575 11.32 -12.84 19.19
C SER A 575 10.76 -13.20 20.56
N ASN A 576 10.46 -14.48 20.82
CA ASN A 576 9.87 -14.97 22.07
C ASN A 576 8.57 -14.22 22.46
N GLN A 577 7.91 -13.62 21.47
CA GLN A 577 6.65 -12.91 21.59
C GLN A 577 5.51 -13.88 21.29
N GLY A 578 4.41 -13.78 22.04
CA GLY A 578 3.18 -14.52 21.74
C GLY A 578 2.42 -13.90 20.58
N PHE A 579 1.55 -14.69 19.95
CA PHE A 579 0.55 -14.12 19.06
C PHE A 579 -0.50 -13.41 19.93
N GLU A 580 -0.33 -12.11 20.16
CA GLU A 580 -1.05 -11.29 21.13
C GLU A 580 -1.59 -10.01 20.47
N ASN A 581 -2.51 -9.31 21.15
CA ASN A 581 -2.95 -7.98 20.72
C ASN A 581 -1.82 -6.94 20.93
N PRO A 582 -1.88 -5.76 20.29
CA PRO A 582 -0.84 -4.71 20.42
C PRO A 582 -0.58 -4.20 21.86
N ASP A 583 -1.49 -4.46 22.79
CA ASP A 583 -1.39 -4.15 24.22
C ASP A 583 -0.80 -5.32 25.06
N GLY A 584 -0.42 -6.42 24.42
CA GLY A 584 0.08 -7.65 25.06
C GLY A 584 -1.00 -8.56 25.62
N SER A 585 -2.28 -8.20 25.47
CA SER A 585 -3.37 -9.08 25.91
C SER A 585 -3.50 -10.31 24.99
N PRO A 586 -3.93 -11.47 25.51
CA PRO A 586 -4.21 -12.64 24.68
C PRO A 586 -5.25 -12.34 23.59
N LEU A 587 -5.01 -12.83 22.38
CA LEU A 587 -5.93 -12.76 21.26
C LEU A 587 -6.71 -14.08 21.10
N VAL A 588 -7.90 -13.95 20.52
CA VAL A 588 -8.72 -15.07 20.03
C VAL A 588 -9.30 -14.68 18.66
N ILE A 589 -9.32 -15.63 17.73
CA ILE A 589 -9.96 -15.47 16.42
C ILE A 589 -11.39 -16.02 16.52
N ASP A 590 -12.25 -15.27 17.22
CA ASP A 590 -13.63 -15.66 17.52
C ASP A 590 -14.67 -15.09 16.54
N ARG A 591 -14.21 -14.41 15.50
CA ARG A 591 -15.05 -13.74 14.51
C ARG A 591 -14.53 -13.93 13.09
N ASP A 592 -15.44 -14.16 12.16
CA ASP A 592 -15.16 -14.39 10.75
C ASP A 592 -14.92 -13.09 9.95
N PHE A 593 -14.82 -13.19 8.62
CA PHE A 593 -14.61 -12.07 7.68
C PHE A 593 -15.61 -10.92 7.87
N PHE A 594 -16.87 -11.21 8.16
CA PHE A 594 -17.92 -10.21 8.38
C PHE A 594 -18.08 -9.80 9.84
N GLY A 595 -17.26 -10.35 10.75
CA GLY A 595 -17.40 -10.15 12.18
C GLY A 595 -18.42 -11.06 12.86
N THR A 596 -18.94 -12.06 12.15
CA THR A 596 -19.88 -13.05 12.70
C THR A 596 -19.18 -13.89 13.75
N PRO A 597 -19.77 -14.10 14.95
CA PRO A 597 -19.21 -14.98 15.96
C PRO A 597 -19.01 -16.40 15.42
N ARG A 598 -17.85 -17.00 15.73
CA ARG A 598 -17.50 -18.37 15.41
C ARG A 598 -18.00 -19.35 16.48
N ASP A 599 -18.26 -20.59 16.10
CA ASP A 599 -18.49 -21.67 17.06
C ASP A 599 -17.24 -21.85 17.93
N ARG A 600 -17.43 -21.92 19.25
CA ARG A 600 -16.32 -21.96 20.21
C ARG A 600 -15.63 -23.32 20.26
N ASN A 601 -16.33 -24.38 19.88
CA ASN A 601 -15.83 -25.75 19.93
C ASN A 601 -15.34 -26.22 18.57
N ARG A 602 -16.03 -25.83 17.50
CA ARG A 602 -15.77 -26.30 16.14
C ARG A 602 -16.02 -25.19 15.11
N PRO A 603 -15.15 -24.16 15.04
CA PRO A 603 -15.30 -23.06 14.10
C PRO A 603 -15.18 -23.55 12.65
N THR A 604 -15.85 -22.91 11.70
CA THR A 604 -15.80 -23.36 10.30
C THR A 604 -14.45 -23.01 9.66
N PRO A 605 -13.81 -23.93 8.89
CA PRO A 605 -12.59 -23.60 8.17
C PRO A 605 -12.84 -22.52 7.11
N GLY A 606 -11.81 -21.72 6.85
CA GLY A 606 -11.88 -20.58 5.95
C GLY A 606 -12.55 -19.34 6.56
N PRO A 607 -12.74 -18.30 5.74
CA PRO A 607 -13.02 -16.95 6.23
C PRO A 607 -14.45 -16.73 6.72
N PHE A 608 -15.34 -17.72 6.62
CA PHE A 608 -16.77 -17.56 6.94
C PHE A 608 -17.26 -18.65 7.91
N GLU A 609 -18.11 -18.28 8.86
CA GLU A 609 -18.67 -19.23 9.82
C GLU A 609 -20.00 -19.85 9.34
N LYS A 610 -20.95 -19.03 8.90
CA LYS A 610 -22.33 -19.45 8.61
C LYS A 610 -22.53 -19.74 7.12
N ILE A 611 -21.80 -20.72 6.60
CA ILE A 611 -21.85 -21.09 5.18
C ILE A 611 -23.09 -21.97 4.91
N LYS A 612 -23.97 -21.54 3.99
CA LYS A 612 -25.08 -22.37 3.45
C LYS A 612 -24.53 -23.29 2.35
N ALA A 613 -24.99 -24.53 2.22
CA ALA A 613 -24.52 -25.39 1.12
C ALA A 613 -25.03 -24.88 -0.25
N GLY A 614 -24.20 -24.98 -1.30
CA GLY A 614 -24.57 -24.65 -2.68
C GLY A 614 -23.66 -23.61 -3.35
N ARG A 615 -24.16 -23.00 -4.43
CA ARG A 615 -23.56 -21.80 -5.04
C ARG A 615 -24.00 -20.58 -4.23
N ILE A 616 -23.05 -19.86 -3.63
CA ILE A 616 -23.36 -18.77 -2.70
C ILE A 616 -22.82 -17.46 -3.24
N PRO A 617 -23.67 -16.49 -3.59
CA PRO A 617 -23.26 -15.09 -3.72
C PRO A 617 -23.07 -14.49 -2.33
N ILE A 618 -21.89 -13.91 -2.09
CA ILE A 618 -21.53 -13.21 -0.86
C ILE A 618 -21.14 -11.78 -1.23
N ALA A 619 -21.82 -10.78 -0.67
CA ALA A 619 -21.39 -9.39 -0.79
C ALA A 619 -20.11 -9.19 0.04
N ALA A 620 -18.96 -9.34 -0.60
CA ALA A 620 -17.64 -9.30 0.05
C ALA A 620 -17.18 -7.86 0.34
N TRP A 621 -17.69 -6.90 -0.42
CA TRP A 621 -17.46 -5.48 -0.21
C TRP A 621 -18.69 -4.67 -0.62
N LYS A 622 -18.99 -3.60 0.12
CA LYS A 622 -20.01 -2.61 -0.29
C LYS A 622 -19.27 -1.39 -0.84
N GLY A 623 -19.64 -0.95 -2.04
CA GLY A 623 -19.22 0.35 -2.55
C GLY A 623 -19.78 1.44 -1.64
N GLY A 624 -18.90 2.25 -1.06
CA GLY A 624 -19.26 3.44 -0.29
C GLY A 624 -18.67 4.66 -0.96
N ARG A 625 -19.46 5.74 -1.03
CA ARG A 625 -18.93 7.10 -1.11
C ARG A 625 -18.58 7.57 0.28
#